data_AF-A0A3C1B3R6-F1
#
_entry.id   AF-A0A3C1B3R6-F1
#
_cell.length_a   1.000
_cell.length_b   1.000
_cell.length_c   1.000
_cell.angle_alpha   90.00
_cell.angle_beta   90.00
_cell.angle_gamma   90.00
#
_symmetry.space_group_name_H-M   'P 1'
#
loop_
_entity.id
_entity.type
_entity.pdbx_description
1 polymer ?
#
loop_
_entity_poly.entity_id
_entity_poly.type
_entity_poly.pdbx_seq_one_letter_code
_entity_poly.pdbx_strand_id
1 'polypeptide(L)'
;MMYEKYILCKDSLQNISQNGETTGFSLQIRIPYYRGVPLSMVEDLKVVIDSTEYRGDALRFTVGGGTFSLAEMPTVTFFRWEFGEKATLQVSKAGGLPAGDHKVEVYVLLRISYMPWRGYTKAWADMQLA
;
A
#
# COMPACT_ATOMS: atom_id res chain seq x y z
N MET A 1 -9.89 11.29 8.54
CA MET A 1 -11.32 11.07 8.17
C MET A 1 -11.81 9.71 8.70
N MET A 2 -13.12 9.55 8.89
CA MET A 2 -13.81 8.48 9.64
C MET A 2 -13.43 7.01 9.31
N TYR A 3 -12.76 6.75 8.18
CA TYR A 3 -12.44 5.40 7.69
C TYR A 3 -10.95 5.00 7.73
N GLU A 4 -10.05 5.84 8.25
CA GLU A 4 -8.61 5.57 8.23
C GLU A 4 -8.24 4.22 8.88
N LYS A 5 -8.97 3.86 9.95
CA LYS A 5 -8.82 2.57 10.64
C LYS A 5 -9.13 1.33 9.80
N TYR A 6 -9.80 1.48 8.65
CA TYR A 6 -10.17 0.37 7.77
C TYR A 6 -9.30 0.27 6.51
N ILE A 7 -8.46 1.28 6.26
CA ILE A 7 -7.52 1.30 5.14
C ILE A 7 -6.47 0.22 5.36
N LEU A 8 -5.82 0.18 6.52
CA LEU A 8 -4.83 -0.84 6.87
C LEU A 8 -5.50 -2.14 7.34
N CYS A 9 -5.13 -3.27 6.76
CA CYS A 9 -5.53 -4.60 7.24
C CYS A 9 -4.53 -5.07 8.31
N LYS A 10 -4.84 -4.90 9.60
CA LYS A 10 -3.89 -5.06 10.71
C LYS A 10 -3.16 -6.42 10.77
N ASP A 11 -3.82 -7.50 10.37
CA ASP A 11 -3.27 -8.87 10.45
C ASP A 11 -2.57 -9.32 9.15
N SER A 12 -2.08 -8.38 8.35
CA SER A 12 -1.53 -8.68 7.01
C SER A 12 -0.04 -8.38 6.85
N LEU A 13 0.61 -7.85 7.89
CA LEU A 13 2.05 -7.60 7.84
C LEU A 13 2.78 -8.94 7.87
N GLN A 14 3.61 -9.19 6.86
CA GLN A 14 4.40 -10.42 6.76
C GLN A 14 5.67 -10.18 5.95
N ASN A 15 6.77 -10.85 6.33
CA ASN A 15 7.99 -10.89 5.52
C ASN A 15 7.76 -11.73 4.24
N ILE A 16 8.43 -11.34 3.17
CA ILE A 16 8.46 -12.06 1.90
C ILE A 16 9.80 -12.78 1.79
N SER A 17 9.76 -14.10 1.66
CA SER A 17 10.95 -14.93 1.45
C SER A 17 10.92 -15.58 0.07
N GLN A 18 12.05 -15.51 -0.65
CA GLN A 18 12.27 -16.20 -1.91
C GLN A 18 13.58 -16.97 -1.81
N ASN A 19 13.58 -18.25 -2.20
CA ASN A 19 14.78 -19.10 -2.20
C ASN A 19 15.53 -19.15 -0.86
N GLY A 20 14.81 -19.06 0.27
CA GLY A 20 15.41 -19.07 1.61
C GLY A 20 15.93 -17.72 2.11
N GLU A 21 15.86 -16.67 1.29
CA GLU A 21 16.25 -15.31 1.67
C GLU A 21 15.03 -14.40 1.80
N THR A 22 14.99 -13.59 2.87
CA THR A 22 13.96 -12.56 3.03
C THR A 22 14.31 -11.34 2.18
N THR A 23 13.47 -11.07 1.18
CA THR A 23 13.69 -10.02 0.17
C THR A 23 12.89 -8.75 0.43
N GLY A 24 11.94 -8.80 1.36
CA GLY A 24 11.09 -7.67 1.69
C GLY A 24 9.99 -8.04 2.67
N PHE A 25 8.94 -7.22 2.69
CA PHE A 25 7.73 -7.46 3.46
C PHE A 25 6.50 -7.02 2.65
N SER A 26 5.32 -7.44 3.08
CA SER A 26 4.05 -7.02 2.49
C SER A 26 3.04 -6.66 3.56
N LEU A 27 2.08 -5.83 3.16
CA LEU A 27 0.89 -5.50 3.92
C LEU A 27 -0.29 -5.35 2.97
N GLN A 28 -1.51 -5.51 3.47
CA GLN A 28 -2.73 -5.31 2.72
C GLN A 28 -3.41 -3.99 3.10
N ILE A 29 -3.85 -3.27 2.07
CA ILE A 29 -4.57 -2.01 2.22
C ILE A 29 -5.85 -1.99 1.38
N ARG A 30 -6.82 -1.17 1.81
CA ARG A 30 -8.05 -0.87 1.06
C ARG A 30 -8.04 0.57 0.59
N ILE A 31 -8.78 0.82 -0.49
CA ILE A 31 -8.82 2.16 -1.09
C ILE A 31 -9.37 3.16 -0.06
N PRO A 32 -8.71 4.32 0.14
CA PRO A 32 -9.17 5.37 1.05
C PRO A 32 -10.29 6.22 0.43
N TYR A 33 -11.23 5.59 -0.26
CA TYR A 33 -12.24 6.26 -1.05
C TYR A 33 -13.52 5.43 -1.10
N TYR A 34 -14.67 6.07 -1.32
CA TYR A 34 -15.98 5.41 -1.23
C TYR A 34 -16.31 4.52 -2.45
N ARG A 35 -15.52 4.60 -3.53
CA ARG A 35 -15.70 3.82 -4.76
C ARG A 35 -14.37 3.39 -5.33
N GLY A 36 -14.39 2.36 -6.17
CA GLY A 36 -13.22 1.95 -6.89
C GLY A 36 -12.74 2.97 -7.93
N VAL A 37 -11.43 2.91 -8.22
CA VAL A 37 -10.76 3.73 -9.24
C VAL A 37 -9.81 2.86 -10.07
N PRO A 38 -9.61 3.18 -11.36
CA PRO A 38 -8.47 2.68 -12.13
C PRO A 38 -7.14 3.01 -11.46
N LEU A 39 -6.13 2.15 -11.62
CA LEU A 39 -4.81 2.38 -11.01
C LEU A 39 -4.13 3.66 -11.52
N SER A 40 -4.42 4.07 -12.74
CA SER A 40 -4.01 5.36 -13.30
C SER A 40 -4.51 6.59 -12.53
N MET A 41 -5.46 6.44 -11.60
CA MET A 41 -5.90 7.50 -10.68
C MET A 41 -5.20 7.48 -9.32
N VAL A 42 -4.37 6.48 -9.04
CA VAL A 42 -3.48 6.47 -7.87
C VAL A 42 -2.21 7.20 -8.27
N GLU A 43 -2.03 8.43 -7.79
CA GLU A 43 -0.88 9.27 -8.20
C GLU A 43 0.39 8.96 -7.43
N ASP A 44 0.25 8.62 -6.14
CA ASP A 44 1.39 8.25 -5.31
C ASP A 44 0.96 7.36 -4.15
N LEU A 45 1.92 6.56 -3.69
CA LEU A 45 1.76 5.64 -2.58
C LEU A 45 3.08 5.56 -1.82
N LYS A 46 3.04 5.68 -0.50
CA LYS A 46 4.21 5.47 0.36
C LYS A 46 3.87 4.78 1.66
N VAL A 47 4.84 4.06 2.20
CA VAL A 47 4.76 3.33 3.46
C VAL A 47 5.83 3.88 4.40
N VAL A 48 5.51 4.05 5.67
CA VAL A 48 6.50 4.35 6.70
C VAL A 48 6.43 3.24 7.74
N ILE A 49 7.57 2.58 8.00
CA ILE A 49 7.72 1.56 9.05
C ILE A 49 8.76 2.07 10.04
N ASP A 50 8.37 2.23 11.31
CA ASP A 50 9.27 2.68 12.39
C ASP A 50 10.12 3.90 12.02
N SER A 51 9.51 4.88 11.34
CA SER A 51 10.13 6.11 10.83
C SER A 51 10.94 5.98 9.53
N THR A 52 11.07 4.77 8.96
CA THR A 52 11.69 4.55 7.65
C THR A 52 10.65 4.64 6.53
N GLU A 53 10.81 5.59 5.61
CA GLU A 53 9.91 5.77 4.46
C GLU A 53 10.33 4.90 3.25
N TYR A 54 9.35 4.26 2.62
CA TYR A 54 9.45 3.46 1.40
C TYR A 54 8.48 4.03 0.35
N ARG A 55 8.98 4.34 -0.84
CA ARG A 55 8.22 4.93 -1.95
C ARG A 55 8.80 4.50 -3.30
N GLY A 56 8.06 4.70 -4.38
CA GLY A 56 8.56 4.56 -5.75
C GLY A 56 8.98 3.13 -6.07
N ASP A 57 10.23 2.94 -6.49
CA ASP A 57 10.74 1.66 -6.98
C ASP A 57 10.80 0.56 -5.91
N ALA A 58 10.81 0.94 -4.63
CA ALA A 58 10.74 0.00 -3.51
C ALA A 58 9.36 -0.68 -3.39
N LEU A 59 8.34 -0.18 -4.08
CA LEU A 59 6.96 -0.64 -3.94
C LEU A 59 6.49 -1.44 -5.16
N ARG A 60 5.74 -2.50 -4.88
CA ARG A 60 4.90 -3.22 -5.86
C ARG A 60 3.48 -3.31 -5.33
N PHE A 61 2.52 -3.03 -6.21
CA PHE A 61 1.10 -2.97 -5.88
C PHE A 61 0.36 -4.07 -6.63
N THR A 62 -0.28 -4.97 -5.88
CA THR A 62 -1.03 -6.11 -6.42
C THR A 62 -2.51 -5.96 -6.13
N VAL A 63 -3.34 -6.04 -7.17
CA VAL A 63 -4.82 -5.94 -7.08
C VAL A 63 -5.46 -6.61 -8.29
N GLY A 64 -6.65 -7.19 -8.15
CA GLY A 64 -7.34 -7.86 -9.26
C GLY A 64 -6.50 -8.92 -10.00
N GLY A 65 -5.53 -9.55 -9.32
CA GLY A 65 -4.61 -10.54 -9.90
C GLY A 65 -3.40 -9.97 -10.66
N GLY A 66 -3.33 -8.66 -10.89
CA GLY A 66 -2.17 -8.00 -11.52
C GLY A 66 -1.22 -7.42 -10.47
N THR A 67 0.08 -7.35 -10.79
CA THR A 67 1.11 -6.71 -9.96
C THR A 67 1.84 -5.64 -10.78
N PHE A 68 1.98 -4.44 -10.21
CA PHE A 68 2.50 -3.26 -10.91
C PHE A 68 3.51 -2.52 -10.05
N SER A 69 4.53 -1.93 -10.67
CA SER A 69 5.31 -0.87 -10.07
C SER A 69 4.51 0.43 -10.01
N LEU A 70 4.86 1.33 -9.09
CA LEU A 70 4.20 2.65 -9.04
C LEU A 70 4.45 3.47 -10.30
N ALA A 71 5.56 3.25 -11.01
CA ALA A 71 5.85 3.90 -12.28
C ALA A 71 4.92 3.43 -13.42
N GLU A 72 4.45 2.18 -13.39
CA GLU A 72 3.55 1.64 -14.40
C GLU A 72 2.09 2.07 -14.17
N MET A 73 1.66 2.15 -12.91
CA MET A 73 0.27 2.43 -12.52
C MET A 73 -0.38 3.62 -13.23
N PRO A 74 0.29 4.76 -13.49
CA PRO A 74 -0.27 5.88 -14.25
C PRO A 74 -0.82 5.52 -15.64
N THR A 75 -0.31 4.46 -16.26
CA THR A 75 -0.74 3.98 -17.58
C THR A 75 -1.81 2.88 -17.52
N VAL A 76 -2.11 2.36 -16.33
CA VAL A 76 -3.02 1.23 -16.12
C VAL A 76 -4.46 1.72 -15.95
N THR A 77 -5.26 1.59 -17.00
CA THR A 77 -6.66 2.08 -17.05
C THR A 77 -7.71 0.99 -16.84
N PHE A 78 -7.35 -0.28 -17.04
CA PHE A 78 -8.30 -1.41 -16.97
C PHE A 78 -8.29 -2.14 -15.63
N PHE A 79 -7.16 -2.22 -14.94
CA PHE A 79 -7.13 -2.72 -13.56
C PHE A 79 -7.65 -1.63 -12.63
N ARG A 80 -8.57 -2.03 -11.77
CA ARG A 80 -9.23 -1.15 -10.81
C ARG A 80 -8.95 -1.67 -9.42
N TRP A 81 -8.81 -0.73 -8.48
CA TRP A 81 -8.82 -1.03 -7.06
C TRP A 81 -10.23 -0.76 -6.56
N GLU A 82 -11.01 -1.82 -6.37
CA GLU A 82 -12.44 -1.70 -6.05
C GLU A 82 -12.69 -1.41 -4.55
N PHE A 83 -13.85 -0.85 -4.26
CA PHE A 83 -14.23 -0.58 -2.87
C PHE A 83 -14.30 -1.88 -2.06
N GLY A 84 -13.64 -1.90 -0.91
CA GLY A 84 -13.56 -3.07 -0.03
C GLY A 84 -12.50 -4.10 -0.44
N GLU A 85 -11.99 -4.04 -1.68
CA GLU A 85 -10.93 -4.92 -2.17
C GLU A 85 -9.62 -4.65 -1.44
N LYS A 86 -8.97 -5.73 -1.00
CA LYS A 86 -7.64 -5.68 -0.40
C LYS A 86 -6.59 -5.73 -1.50
N ALA A 87 -5.83 -4.66 -1.67
CA ALA A 87 -4.62 -4.67 -2.46
C ALA A 87 -3.44 -5.07 -1.58
N THR A 88 -2.51 -5.85 -2.12
CA THR A 88 -1.25 -6.17 -1.45
C THR A 88 -0.20 -5.17 -1.88
N LEU A 89 0.41 -4.50 -0.91
CA LEU A 89 1.54 -3.61 -1.09
C LEU A 89 2.80 -4.34 -0.60
N GLN A 90 3.68 -4.66 -1.54
CA GLN A 90 4.97 -5.28 -1.27
C GLN A 90 6.05 -4.21 -1.24
N VAL A 91 6.97 -4.35 -0.30
CA VAL A 91 8.08 -3.43 -0.08
C VAL A 91 9.39 -4.19 -0.16
N SER A 92 10.27 -3.78 -1.06
CA SER A 92 11.62 -4.32 -1.17
C SER A 92 12.49 -3.82 0.00
N LYS A 93 12.97 -4.76 0.81
CA LYS A 93 13.86 -4.52 1.95
C LYS A 93 14.62 -5.81 2.23
N ALA A 94 15.89 -5.87 1.85
CA ALA A 94 16.74 -7.01 2.14
C ALA A 94 16.76 -7.28 3.67
N GLY A 95 16.56 -8.54 4.06
CA GLY A 95 16.44 -8.95 5.47
C GLY A 95 15.08 -8.70 6.10
N GLY A 96 14.13 -8.08 5.40
CA GLY A 96 12.77 -7.85 5.88
C GLY A 96 12.71 -7.01 7.15
N LEU A 97 11.63 -7.18 7.92
CA LEU A 97 11.43 -6.57 9.22
C LEU A 97 11.77 -7.58 10.34
N PRO A 98 12.33 -7.14 11.48
CA PRO A 98 12.48 -8.01 12.65
C PRO A 98 11.11 -8.42 13.19
N ALA A 99 10.99 -9.55 13.86
CA ALA A 99 9.73 -9.92 14.52
C ALA A 99 9.40 -8.93 15.66
N GLY A 100 8.11 -8.65 15.88
CA GLY A 100 7.63 -7.73 16.91
C GLY A 100 6.58 -6.74 16.41
N ASP A 101 6.33 -5.72 17.23
CA ASP A 101 5.38 -4.65 16.92
C ASP A 101 6.05 -3.56 16.08
N HIS A 102 5.38 -3.17 15.01
CA HIS A 102 5.82 -2.11 14.10
C HIS A 102 4.77 -1.01 14.01
N LYS A 103 5.22 0.24 14.03
CA LYS A 103 4.36 1.36 13.68
C LYS A 103 4.30 1.49 12.16
N VAL A 104 3.15 1.19 11.58
CA VAL A 104 2.93 1.22 10.15
C VAL A 104 2.09 2.43 9.78
N GLU A 105 2.57 3.23 8.83
CA GLU A 105 1.82 4.31 8.22
C GLU A 105 1.75 4.11 6.70
N VAL A 106 0.59 4.35 6.10
CA VAL A 106 0.40 4.33 4.66
C VAL A 106 -0.20 5.65 4.22
N TYR A 107 0.33 6.18 3.14
CA TYR A 107 -0.16 7.41 2.53
C TYR A 107 -0.53 7.09 1.08
N VAL A 108 -1.76 7.45 0.71
CA VAL A 108 -2.29 7.24 -0.63
C VAL A 108 -2.74 8.58 -1.18
N LEU A 109 -2.29 8.92 -2.38
CA LEU A 109 -2.72 10.10 -3.11
C LEU A 109 -3.57 9.67 -4.31
N LEU A 110 -4.83 10.07 -4.32
CA LEU A 110 -5.74 9.82 -5.44
C LEU A 110 -5.99 11.09 -6.24
N ARG A 111 -6.00 10.98 -7.58
CA ARG A 111 -6.48 12.03 -8.47
C ARG A 111 -7.99 11.92 -8.64
N ILE A 112 -8.74 12.78 -7.95
CA ILE A 112 -10.19 12.85 -8.07
C ILE A 112 -10.56 14.14 -8.82
N SER A 113 -11.19 14.01 -9.99
CA SER A 113 -11.39 15.11 -10.95
C SER A 113 -12.13 16.33 -10.40
N TYR A 114 -13.06 16.13 -9.46
CA TYR A 114 -13.88 17.20 -8.89
C TYR A 114 -13.37 17.69 -7.53
N MET A 115 -12.29 17.10 -6.98
CA MET A 115 -11.70 17.59 -5.74
C MET A 115 -10.71 18.72 -6.05
N PRO A 116 -10.91 19.93 -5.51
CA PRO A 116 -10.09 21.10 -5.86
C PRO A 116 -8.71 21.10 -5.18
N TRP A 117 -8.45 20.19 -4.24
CA TRP A 117 -7.14 19.99 -3.62
C TRP A 117 -6.69 18.53 -3.76
N ARG A 118 -5.38 18.35 -3.87
CA ARG A 118 -4.71 17.05 -3.83
C ARG A 118 -4.01 16.91 -2.49
N GLY A 119 -4.23 15.80 -1.80
CA GLY A 119 -3.61 15.53 -0.51
C GLY A 119 -3.59 14.04 -0.23
N TYR A 120 -2.58 13.61 0.52
CA TYR A 120 -2.53 12.23 0.97
C TYR A 120 -3.65 11.96 1.96
N THR A 121 -4.33 10.84 1.78
CA THR A 121 -5.02 10.20 2.89
C THR A 121 -4.00 9.35 3.64
N LYS A 122 -3.78 9.67 4.91
CA LYS A 122 -2.92 8.91 5.82
C LYS A 122 -3.76 7.87 6.57
N ALA A 123 -3.27 6.65 6.67
CA ALA A 123 -3.71 5.65 7.63
C ALA A 123 -2.53 5.18 8.46
N TRP A 124 -2.76 4.77 9.70
CA TRP A 124 -1.71 4.17 10.51
C TRP A 124 -2.30 3.14 11.48
N ALA A 125 -1.46 2.18 11.87
CA ALA A 125 -1.75 1.20 12.90
C ALA A 125 -0.43 0.61 13.44
N ASP A 126 -0.44 0.20 14.70
CA ASP A 126 0.54 -0.74 15.20
C ASP A 126 0.18 -2.14 14.69
N MET A 127 1.14 -2.84 14.09
CA MET A 127 0.97 -4.15 13.46
C MET A 127 2.04 -5.09 13.98
N GLN A 128 1.62 -6.29 14.36
CA GLN A 128 2.53 -7.32 14.83
C GLN A 128 3.03 -8.16 13.66
N LEU A 129 4.34 -8.38 13.60
CA LEU A 129 4.98 -9.35 12.75
C LEU A 129 5.42 -10.55 13.60
N ALA A 130 4.94 -11.74 13.24
CA ALA A 130 5.29 -12.99 13.89
C ALA A 130 6.73 -13.44 13.59
#